data_AF-A8WU55-F1
#
_entry.id   AF-A8WU55-F1
#
_cell.length_a   1.000
_cell.length_b   1.000
_cell.length_c   1.000
_cell.angle_alpha   90.00
_cell.angle_beta   90.00
_cell.angle_gamma   90.00
#
_symmetry.space_group_name_H-M   'P 1'
#
loop_
_entity.id
_entity.type
_entity.pdbx_description
1 polymer ?
#
loop_
_entity_poly.entity_id
_entity_poly.type
_entity_poly.pdbx_seq_one_letter_code
_entity_poly.pdbx_strand_id
1 'polypeptide(L)'
;MSNFGIYLLQKSLKTAASDIEYCNSSVSLNKQNELTEASIAAVTSLKELDTEAHRLEVVVNAMIEKYKSMDDFEIPITKEDYEKLFKKIEKTKMNETGDTAHFQNILDSLKRGLEGDEEEPEDEDADQSQDGMQVMQIQHSRKDPISKKDIVNPVIYKPCGHVYDRDSIKEFAGKKRQIKCAMQGCSQTITISRLEDYPDYWNNIKQQL
;
A
#
# COMPACT_ATOMS: atom_id res chain seq x y z
N MET A 1 5.10 9.93 -22.13
CA MET A 1 5.94 8.92 -21.43
C MET A 1 6.07 9.42 -20.02
N SER A 2 5.58 8.69 -19.02
CA SER A 2 5.72 9.11 -17.62
C SER A 2 7.20 9.26 -17.28
N ASN A 3 7.56 10.35 -16.61
CA ASN A 3 8.95 10.62 -16.25
C ASN A 3 9.35 9.59 -15.20
N PHE A 4 10.21 8.64 -15.57
CA PHE A 4 10.56 7.49 -14.75
C PHE A 4 11.03 7.88 -13.33
N GLY A 5 11.75 8.99 -13.19
CA GLY A 5 12.18 9.50 -11.89
C GLY A 5 11.02 9.98 -11.02
N ILE A 6 10.10 10.76 -11.60
CA ILE A 6 8.93 11.30 -10.88
C ILE A 6 7.94 10.18 -10.52
N TYR A 7 7.77 9.21 -11.42
CA TYR A 7 6.99 8.00 -11.16
C TYR A 7 7.52 7.21 -9.96
N LEU A 8 8.85 7.01 -9.86
CA LEU A 8 9.45 6.33 -8.72
C LEU A 8 9.24 7.11 -7.41
N LEU A 9 9.35 8.44 -7.46
CA LEU A 9 9.09 9.31 -6.32
C LEU A 9 7.65 9.15 -5.81
N GLN A 10 6.65 9.31 -6.68
CA GLN A 10 5.23 9.13 -6.34
C GLN A 10 4.97 7.74 -5.75
N LYS A 11 5.56 6.69 -6.34
CA LYS A 11 5.43 5.32 -5.82
C LYS A 11 6.04 5.17 -4.41
N SER A 12 7.19 5.78 -4.16
CA SER A 12 7.84 5.77 -2.85
C SER A 12 7.00 6.51 -1.80
N LEU A 13 6.40 7.66 -2.15
CA LEU A 13 5.52 8.41 -1.25
C LEU A 13 4.30 7.60 -0.82
N LYS A 14 3.65 6.90 -1.77
CA LYS A 14 2.50 6.01 -1.49
C LYS A 14 2.90 4.81 -0.62
N THR A 15 4.08 4.24 -0.88
CA THR A 15 4.61 3.13 -0.08
C THR A 15 4.85 3.58 1.35
N ALA A 16 5.48 4.75 1.56
CA ALA A 16 5.71 5.30 2.89
C ALA A 16 4.40 5.57 3.66
N ALA A 17 3.36 6.08 2.99
CA ALA A 17 2.05 6.28 3.62
C ALA A 17 1.41 4.94 4.04
N SER A 18 1.51 3.91 3.21
CA SER A 18 1.02 2.55 3.53
C SER A 18 1.79 1.93 4.70
N ASP A 19 3.11 2.15 4.76
CA ASP A 19 3.94 1.68 5.86
C ASP A 19 3.57 2.38 7.17
N ILE A 20 3.26 3.68 7.14
CA ILE A 20 2.78 4.45 8.30
C ILE A 20 1.45 3.90 8.82
N GLU A 21 0.50 3.61 7.92
CA GLU A 21 -0.79 3.00 8.27
C GLU A 21 -0.60 1.63 8.95
N TYR A 22 0.29 0.80 8.39
CA TYR A 22 0.62 -0.50 8.97
C TYR A 22 1.28 -0.37 10.35
N CYS A 23 2.21 0.57 10.51
CA CYS A 23 2.82 0.84 11.81
C CYS A 23 1.78 1.33 12.82
N ASN A 24 0.86 2.19 12.42
CA ASN A 24 -0.15 2.73 13.32
C ASN A 24 -1.15 1.65 13.77
N SER A 25 -1.52 0.73 12.88
CA SER A 25 -2.44 -0.38 13.20
C SER A 25 -1.80 -1.52 14.01
N SER A 26 -0.46 -1.57 14.12
CA SER A 26 0.26 -2.63 14.83
C SER A 26 0.73 -2.25 16.25
N VAL A 27 0.51 -1.00 16.70
CA VAL A 27 0.93 -0.51 18.02
C VAL A 27 -0.16 -0.69 19.08
N SER A 28 0.23 -1.14 20.28
CA SER A 28 -0.65 -1.42 21.42
C SER A 28 -1.24 -0.15 22.08
N LEU A 29 -2.46 -0.28 22.61
CA LEU A 29 -3.43 0.74 23.05
C LEU A 29 -2.91 1.89 23.94
N ASN A 30 -1.82 1.70 24.68
CA ASN A 30 -1.41 2.64 25.73
C ASN A 30 -0.68 3.92 25.24
N LYS A 31 -0.41 4.06 23.93
CA LYS A 31 0.20 5.28 23.31
C LYS A 31 -0.42 5.63 21.94
N GLN A 32 -1.69 5.30 21.73
CA GLN A 32 -2.33 5.39 20.42
C GLN A 32 -2.50 6.83 19.90
N ASN A 33 -2.79 7.81 20.76
CA ASN A 33 -3.20 9.14 20.30
C ASN A 33 -2.03 9.97 19.73
N GLU A 34 -0.92 10.10 20.46
CA GLU A 34 0.25 10.86 19.99
C GLU A 34 0.86 10.26 18.71
N LEU A 35 0.89 8.92 18.62
CA LEU A 35 1.38 8.23 17.43
C LEU A 35 0.44 8.42 16.24
N THR A 36 -0.87 8.37 16.47
CA THR A 36 -1.86 8.54 15.39
C THR A 36 -1.88 9.97 14.90
N GLU A 37 -1.79 10.97 15.78
CA GLU A 37 -1.64 12.38 15.39
C GLU A 37 -0.37 12.62 14.57
N ALA A 38 0.77 12.09 15.00
CA ALA A 38 2.02 12.16 14.25
C ALA A 38 1.92 11.46 12.89
N SER A 39 1.22 10.32 12.83
CA SER A 39 0.97 9.57 11.59
C SER A 39 0.08 10.34 10.62
N ILE A 40 -0.97 10.99 11.12
CA ILE A 40 -1.85 11.87 10.31
C ILE A 40 -1.05 13.04 9.75
N ALA A 41 -0.23 13.70 10.56
CA ALA A 41 0.61 14.80 10.10
C ALA A 41 1.59 14.34 9.01
N ALA A 42 2.26 13.19 9.21
CA ALA A 42 3.19 12.62 8.25
C ALA A 42 2.50 12.27 6.91
N VAL A 43 1.36 11.58 6.94
CA VAL A 43 0.61 11.21 5.73
C VAL A 43 0.09 12.46 5.00
N THR A 44 -0.30 13.51 5.75
CA THR A 44 -0.70 14.79 5.15
C THR A 44 0.46 15.43 4.39
N SER A 45 1.65 15.48 4.96
CA SER A 45 2.83 15.99 4.25
C SER A 45 3.20 15.13 3.03
N LEU A 46 3.05 13.80 3.10
CA LEU A 46 3.28 12.92 1.95
C LEU A 46 2.29 13.19 0.81
N LYS A 47 1.02 13.47 1.12
CA LYS A 47 -0.02 13.85 0.15
C LYS A 47 0.31 15.18 -0.56
N GLU A 48 0.82 16.16 0.18
CA GLU A 48 1.26 17.44 -0.38
C GLU A 48 2.45 17.23 -1.33
N LEU A 49 3.43 16.42 -0.93
CA LEU A 49 4.58 16.07 -1.77
C LEU A 49 4.18 15.31 -3.04
N ASP A 50 3.19 14.41 -2.99
CA ASP A 50 2.68 13.69 -4.17
C ASP A 50 1.98 14.64 -5.14
N THR A 51 1.20 15.58 -4.60
CA THR A 51 0.54 16.63 -5.40
C THR A 51 1.57 17.48 -6.13
N GLU A 52 2.64 17.88 -5.46
CA GLU A 52 3.71 18.66 -6.08
C GLU A 52 4.51 17.84 -7.09
N ALA A 53 4.83 16.58 -6.79
CA ALA A 53 5.47 15.68 -7.73
C ALA A 53 4.64 15.51 -9.01
N HIS A 54 3.32 15.39 -8.90
CA HIS A 54 2.43 15.32 -10.05
C HIS A 54 2.44 16.61 -10.87
N ARG A 55 2.38 17.79 -10.23
CA ARG A 55 2.52 19.08 -10.94
C ARG A 55 3.83 19.16 -11.72
N LEU A 56 4.94 18.76 -11.10
CA LEU A 56 6.25 18.68 -11.77
C LEU A 56 6.21 17.73 -12.98
N GLU A 57 5.56 16.58 -12.86
CA GLU A 57 5.41 15.62 -13.96
C GLU A 57 4.69 16.25 -15.15
N VAL A 58 3.58 16.93 -14.89
CA VAL A 58 2.76 17.58 -15.92
C VAL A 58 3.55 18.69 -16.62
N VAL A 59 4.27 19.51 -15.85
CA VAL A 59 5.12 20.57 -16.40
C VAL A 59 6.23 20.00 -17.27
N VAL A 60 6.96 18.99 -16.78
CA VAL A 60 8.05 18.35 -17.53
C VAL A 60 7.53 17.68 -18.80
N ASN A 61 6.40 16.98 -18.74
CA ASN A 61 5.80 16.37 -19.91
C ASN A 61 5.37 17.41 -20.95
N ALA A 62 4.77 18.53 -20.52
CA ALA A 62 4.43 19.63 -21.41
C ALA A 62 5.67 20.27 -22.06
N MET A 63 6.78 20.36 -21.33
CA MET A 63 8.07 20.80 -21.89
C MET A 63 8.59 19.79 -22.93
N ILE A 64 8.54 18.49 -22.65
CA ILE A 64 8.95 17.42 -23.57
C ILE A 64 8.09 17.42 -24.84
N GLU A 65 6.78 17.62 -24.73
CA GLU A 65 5.87 17.67 -25.90
C GLU A 65 6.15 18.89 -26.78
N LYS A 66 6.43 20.04 -26.16
CA LYS A 66 6.91 21.23 -26.91
C LYS A 66 8.24 20.96 -27.59
N TYR A 67 9.19 20.32 -26.91
CA TYR A 67 10.46 19.93 -27.50
C TYR A 67 10.28 19.02 -28.72
N LYS A 68 9.36 18.06 -28.66
CA LYS A 68 9.06 17.15 -29.79
C LYS A 68 8.36 17.83 -30.97
N SER A 69 7.78 19.02 -30.78
CA SER A 69 6.93 19.68 -31.78
C SER A 69 7.50 20.98 -32.35
N MET A 70 8.66 21.46 -31.89
CA MET A 70 9.29 22.69 -32.38
C MET A 70 10.72 22.43 -32.86
N ASP A 71 11.04 22.90 -34.08
CA ASP A 71 12.39 22.83 -34.68
C ASP A 71 13.38 23.85 -34.05
N ASP A 72 12.90 24.85 -33.31
CA ASP A 72 13.68 26.04 -32.92
C ASP A 72 13.36 26.53 -31.48
N PHE A 73 13.10 25.61 -30.55
CA PHE A 73 12.90 25.97 -29.14
C PHE A 73 14.24 26.16 -28.43
N GLU A 74 14.56 27.39 -28.03
CA GLU A 74 15.72 27.68 -27.19
C GLU A 74 15.56 27.01 -25.82
N ILE A 75 16.41 26.01 -25.54
CA ILE A 75 16.50 25.37 -24.23
C ILE A 75 16.81 26.48 -23.21
N PRO A 76 16.03 26.62 -22.11
CA PRO A 76 16.36 27.56 -21.07
C PRO A 76 17.75 27.24 -20.49
N ILE A 77 18.74 28.07 -20.82
CA ILE A 77 20.14 27.87 -20.40
C ILE A 77 20.36 28.45 -18.99
N THR A 78 19.49 29.37 -18.57
CA THR A 78 19.55 30.01 -17.27
C THR A 78 18.43 29.55 -16.35
N LYS A 79 18.69 29.60 -15.04
CA LYS A 79 17.69 29.31 -14.00
C LYS A 79 16.46 30.23 -14.12
N GLU A 80 16.66 31.50 -14.48
CA GLU A 80 15.58 32.48 -14.62
C GLU A 80 14.67 32.18 -15.81
N ASP A 81 15.22 31.70 -16.92
CA ASP A 81 14.42 31.32 -18.09
C ASP A 81 13.65 30.02 -17.84
N TYR A 82 14.25 29.08 -17.09
CA TYR A 82 13.55 27.91 -16.59
C TYR A 82 12.36 28.32 -15.71
N GLU A 83 12.56 29.21 -14.73
CA GLU A 83 11.50 29.67 -13.84
C GLU A 83 10.36 30.39 -14.57
N LYS A 84 10.66 31.19 -15.60
CA LYS A 84 9.63 31.84 -16.45
C LYS A 84 8.81 30.81 -17.22
N LEU A 85 9.47 29.81 -17.82
CA LEU A 85 8.80 28.74 -18.56
C LEU A 85 7.94 27.88 -17.63
N PHE A 86 8.49 27.53 -16.47
CA PHE A 86 7.80 26.81 -15.41
C PHE A 86 6.51 27.53 -15.02
N LYS A 87 6.57 28.81 -14.63
CA LYS A 87 5.39 29.61 -14.24
C LYS A 87 4.34 29.73 -15.34
N LYS A 88 4.75 29.74 -16.61
CA LYS A 88 3.83 29.82 -17.75
C LYS A 88 3.06 28.51 -17.95
N ILE A 89 3.75 27.38 -17.81
CA ILE A 89 3.16 26.05 -17.96
C ILE A 89 2.32 25.69 -16.73
N GLU A 90 2.84 25.96 -15.53
CA GLU A 90 2.18 25.77 -14.24
C GLU A 90 0.77 26.36 -14.25
N LYS A 91 0.63 27.65 -14.60
CA LYS A 91 -0.67 28.35 -14.69
C LYS A 91 -1.70 27.70 -15.63
N THR A 92 -1.27 26.93 -16.61
CA THR A 92 -2.15 26.32 -17.62
C THR A 92 -2.64 24.93 -17.20
N LYS A 93 -1.96 24.29 -16.24
CA LYS A 93 -2.09 22.87 -15.92
C LYS A 93 -2.36 22.60 -14.42
N MET A 94 -2.61 23.63 -13.60
CA MET A 94 -2.78 23.55 -12.13
C MET A 94 -3.94 22.66 -11.63
N ASN A 95 -4.86 22.24 -12.50
CA ASN A 95 -6.03 21.46 -12.10
C ASN A 95 -5.76 19.95 -12.04
N GLU A 96 -4.58 19.50 -12.45
CA GLU A 96 -4.18 18.10 -12.37
C GLU A 96 -3.58 17.83 -10.97
N THR A 97 -4.27 17.02 -10.16
CA THR A 97 -3.85 16.62 -8.81
C THR A 97 -3.28 15.20 -8.79
N GLY A 98 -2.36 14.95 -7.85
CA GLY A 98 -1.82 13.62 -7.59
C GLY A 98 -2.91 12.64 -7.09
N ASP A 99 -2.50 11.47 -6.62
CA ASP A 99 -3.42 10.40 -6.20
C ASP A 99 -4.03 10.68 -4.83
N THR A 100 -4.86 11.72 -4.81
CA THR A 100 -5.47 12.31 -3.63
C THR A 100 -6.33 11.28 -2.91
N ALA A 101 -6.96 10.36 -3.65
CA ALA A 101 -7.81 9.31 -3.11
C ALA A 101 -7.02 8.30 -2.27
N HIS A 102 -5.84 7.85 -2.72
CA HIS A 102 -5.00 6.92 -1.96
C HIS A 102 -4.64 7.48 -0.58
N PHE A 103 -4.12 8.71 -0.52
CA PHE A 103 -3.77 9.34 0.75
C PHE A 103 -5.00 9.71 1.59
N GLN A 104 -6.11 10.09 0.96
CA GLN A 104 -7.34 10.40 1.69
C GLN A 104 -7.89 9.17 2.40
N ASN A 105 -7.91 8.02 1.73
CA ASN A 105 -8.36 6.76 2.34
C ASN A 105 -7.51 6.38 3.57
N ILE A 106 -6.19 6.59 3.50
CA ILE A 106 -5.28 6.36 4.63
C ILE A 106 -5.55 7.35 5.76
N LEU A 107 -5.74 8.65 5.45
CA LEU A 107 -6.07 9.67 6.45
C LEU A 107 -7.39 9.36 7.15
N ASP A 108 -8.41 8.92 6.42
CA ASP A 108 -9.70 8.56 6.98
C ASP A 108 -9.58 7.30 7.87
N SER A 109 -8.73 6.34 7.48
CA SER A 109 -8.37 5.17 8.28
C SER A 109 -7.72 5.54 9.61
N LEU A 110 -6.75 6.45 9.59
CA LEU A 110 -6.07 6.93 10.80
C LEU A 110 -7.00 7.71 11.72
N LYS A 111 -7.89 8.54 11.17
CA LYS A 111 -8.85 9.35 11.96
C LYS A 111 -9.90 8.51 12.68
N ARG A 112 -10.43 7.47 12.03
CA ARG A 112 -11.33 6.51 12.68
C ARG A 112 -10.69 5.80 13.88
N GLY A 113 -9.36 5.73 13.94
CA GLY A 113 -8.65 5.20 15.11
C GLY A 113 -8.56 6.16 16.30
N LEU A 114 -8.85 7.45 16.12
CA LEU A 114 -8.88 8.48 17.18
C LEU A 114 -10.29 8.67 17.76
N GLU A 115 -11.30 8.53 16.91
CA GLU A 115 -12.71 8.54 17.27
C GLU A 115 -13.08 7.12 17.73
N GLY A 116 -12.78 6.77 18.99
CA GLY A 116 -13.21 5.49 19.55
C GLY A 116 -14.73 5.30 19.39
N ASP A 117 -15.16 4.06 19.09
CA ASP A 117 -16.54 3.65 18.83
C ASP A 117 -17.58 4.49 19.61
N GLU A 118 -18.22 5.45 18.93
CA GLU A 118 -19.47 6.03 19.39
C GLU A 118 -20.57 5.02 19.04
N GLU A 119 -21.08 4.32 20.05
CA GLU A 119 -22.26 3.46 19.99
C GLU A 119 -23.46 4.25 19.44
N GLU A 120 -23.94 3.91 18.24
CA GLU A 120 -25.27 4.32 17.79
C GLU A 120 -26.34 3.48 18.53
N PRO A 121 -27.43 4.10 19.02
CA PRO A 121 -28.47 3.38 19.75
C PRO A 121 -29.32 2.51 18.81
N GLU A 122 -29.62 1.32 19.32
CA GLU A 122 -30.47 0.27 18.76
C GLU A 122 -31.85 0.80 18.33
N ASP A 123 -32.20 0.63 17.06
CA ASP A 123 -33.60 0.50 16.64
C ASP A 123 -33.82 -0.97 16.22
N GLU A 124 -34.76 -1.59 16.94
CA GLU A 124 -35.14 -2.99 16.89
C GLU A 124 -35.84 -3.38 15.57
N ASP A 125 -35.85 -4.68 15.30
CA ASP A 125 -36.58 -5.42 14.26
C ASP A 125 -35.96 -5.50 12.84
N ALA A 126 -35.09 -6.51 12.64
CA ALA A 126 -35.39 -7.64 11.74
C ALA A 126 -34.29 -8.72 11.77
N ASP A 127 -34.55 -9.80 12.51
CA ASP A 127 -34.32 -11.22 12.17
C ASP A 127 -33.12 -11.58 11.24
N GLN A 128 -31.99 -11.99 11.84
CA GLN A 128 -31.41 -13.36 11.77
C GLN A 128 -29.89 -13.39 12.02
N SER A 129 -29.51 -14.22 13.00
CA SER A 129 -28.19 -14.80 13.31
C SER A 129 -27.09 -13.87 13.84
N GLN A 130 -26.80 -14.07 15.13
CA GLN A 130 -25.56 -13.73 15.84
C GLN A 130 -24.30 -14.04 15.01
N ASP A 131 -23.36 -13.09 14.95
CA ASP A 131 -22.03 -13.32 15.49
C ASP A 131 -21.33 -11.99 15.82
N GLY A 132 -20.89 -11.86 17.06
CA GLY A 132 -20.07 -10.73 17.49
C GLY A 132 -18.73 -10.79 16.76
N MET A 133 -18.17 -9.64 16.42
CA MET A 133 -16.87 -9.57 15.76
C MET A 133 -15.76 -9.95 16.76
N GLN A 134 -15.62 -11.25 17.00
CA GLN A 134 -14.44 -11.83 17.61
C GLN A 134 -13.25 -11.47 16.73
N VAL A 135 -12.19 -10.98 17.37
CA VAL A 135 -10.85 -10.93 16.81
C VAL A 135 -10.56 -12.30 16.20
N MET A 136 -10.66 -12.41 14.87
CA MET A 136 -10.34 -13.64 14.17
C MET A 136 -8.85 -13.85 14.32
N GLN A 137 -8.47 -14.57 15.37
CA GLN A 137 -7.18 -15.19 15.55
C GLN A 137 -6.82 -15.81 14.20
N ILE A 138 -5.77 -15.31 13.52
CA ILE A 138 -5.36 -15.81 12.21
C ILE A 138 -4.80 -17.21 12.46
N GLN A 139 -5.72 -18.16 12.41
CA GLN A 139 -5.48 -19.52 12.81
C GLN A 139 -4.98 -20.29 11.59
N HIS A 140 -3.68 -20.52 11.52
CA HIS A 140 -3.07 -21.23 10.41
C HIS A 140 -3.27 -22.75 10.51
N SER A 141 -3.50 -23.40 9.37
CA SER A 141 -3.53 -24.86 9.27
C SER A 141 -2.12 -25.43 9.36
N ARG A 142 -1.95 -26.57 10.04
CA ARG A 142 -0.68 -27.37 10.01
C ARG A 142 -0.32 -27.87 8.62
N LYS A 143 -1.32 -28.02 7.75
CA LYS A 143 -1.15 -28.57 6.41
C LYS A 143 -0.87 -27.50 5.39
N ASP A 144 0.15 -27.75 4.58
CA ASP A 144 0.52 -26.93 3.44
C ASP A 144 -0.60 -26.93 2.38
N PRO A 145 -1.06 -25.75 1.92
CA PRO A 145 -2.09 -25.64 0.88
C PRO A 145 -1.74 -26.37 -0.43
N ILE A 146 -0.44 -26.50 -0.74
CA ILE A 146 0.05 -27.08 -2.00
C ILE A 146 0.26 -28.59 -1.86
N SER A 147 1.17 -29.03 -0.99
CA SER A 147 1.52 -30.46 -0.85
C SER A 147 0.53 -31.27 -0.01
N LYS A 148 -0.35 -30.62 0.75
CA LYS A 148 -1.26 -31.22 1.75
C LYS A 148 -0.56 -31.97 2.88
N LYS A 149 0.77 -31.89 2.96
CA LYS A 149 1.61 -32.44 4.03
C LYS A 149 1.75 -31.41 5.15
N ASP A 150 2.25 -31.84 6.30
CA ASP A 150 2.56 -30.93 7.40
C ASP A 150 3.69 -29.98 7.00
N ILE A 151 3.53 -28.70 7.34
CA ILE A 151 4.54 -27.67 7.11
C ILE A 151 5.71 -27.92 8.06
N VAL A 152 6.93 -27.99 7.52
CA VAL A 152 8.17 -28.13 8.29
C VAL A 152 8.93 -26.81 8.30
N ASN A 153 9.00 -26.15 7.14
CA ASN A 153 9.72 -24.90 6.93
C ASN A 153 8.73 -23.79 6.54
N PRO A 154 8.05 -23.16 7.51
CA PRO A 154 7.00 -22.18 7.23
C PRO A 154 7.55 -20.91 6.58
N VAL A 155 6.98 -20.55 5.43
CA VAL A 155 7.21 -19.27 4.76
C VAL A 155 5.89 -18.57 4.48
N ILE A 156 5.86 -17.25 4.65
CA ILE A 156 4.65 -16.44 4.48
C ILE A 156 4.79 -15.47 3.32
N TYR A 157 3.70 -15.24 2.60
CA TYR A 157 3.59 -14.13 1.68
C TYR A 157 2.74 -13.00 2.30
N LYS A 158 3.40 -11.97 2.83
CA LYS A 158 2.75 -10.86 3.57
C LYS A 158 1.52 -10.26 2.86
N PRO A 159 1.51 -10.02 1.54
CA PRO A 159 0.34 -9.42 0.88
C PRO A 159 -0.95 -10.25 0.90
N CYS A 160 -0.88 -11.57 1.17
CA CYS A 160 -2.08 -12.40 1.34
C CYS A 160 -2.13 -13.16 2.68
N GLY A 161 -1.08 -13.08 3.50
CA GLY A 161 -1.00 -13.75 4.80
C GLY A 161 -0.93 -15.28 4.75
N HIS A 162 -0.84 -15.89 3.56
CA HIS A 162 -0.84 -17.34 3.45
C HIS A 162 0.56 -17.94 3.67
N VAL A 163 0.57 -19.03 4.44
CA VAL A 163 1.77 -19.77 4.82
C VAL A 163 1.87 -21.06 4.01
N TYR A 164 3.09 -21.38 3.59
CA TYR A 164 3.43 -22.55 2.80
C TYR A 164 4.64 -23.26 3.41
N ASP A 165 4.83 -24.52 3.04
CA ASP A 165 6.15 -25.13 3.20
C ASP A 165 7.10 -24.60 2.13
N ARG A 166 8.30 -24.18 2.55
CA ARG A 166 9.30 -23.56 1.66
C ARG A 166 9.62 -24.42 0.45
N ASP A 167 9.76 -25.73 0.64
CA ASP A 167 10.19 -26.61 -0.44
C ASP A 167 9.04 -26.84 -1.40
N SER A 168 7.81 -26.99 -0.87
CA SER A 168 6.62 -27.15 -1.70
C SER A 168 6.33 -25.94 -2.58
N ILE A 169 6.41 -24.71 -2.04
CA ILE A 169 6.12 -23.51 -2.84
C ILE A 169 7.20 -23.23 -3.89
N LYS A 170 8.46 -23.56 -3.58
CA LYS A 170 9.56 -23.47 -4.56
C LYS A 170 9.39 -24.50 -5.68
N GLU A 171 9.01 -25.73 -5.35
CA GLU A 171 8.73 -26.77 -6.35
C GLU A 171 7.54 -26.38 -7.23
N PHE A 172 6.45 -25.90 -6.63
CA PHE A 172 5.27 -25.42 -7.34
C PHE A 172 5.55 -24.23 -8.27
N ALA A 173 6.46 -23.34 -7.86
CA ALA A 173 6.92 -22.25 -8.70
C ALA A 173 7.83 -22.72 -9.86
N GLY A 174 8.63 -23.75 -9.62
CA GLY A 174 9.63 -24.24 -10.57
C GLY A 174 10.59 -23.13 -10.98
N LYS A 175 10.55 -22.73 -12.26
CA LYS A 175 11.37 -21.62 -12.81
C LYS A 175 10.65 -20.26 -12.81
N LYS A 176 9.38 -20.20 -12.40
CA LYS A 176 8.58 -18.98 -12.46
C LYS A 176 8.93 -18.07 -11.29
N ARG A 177 9.11 -16.78 -11.58
CA ARG A 177 9.35 -15.74 -10.55
C ARG A 177 8.08 -15.37 -9.79
N GLN A 178 6.92 -15.61 -10.41
CA GLN A 178 5.61 -15.28 -9.87
C GLN A 178 4.62 -16.43 -10.10
N ILE A 179 3.79 -16.71 -9.10
CA ILE A 179 2.73 -17.72 -9.13
C ILE A 179 1.44 -17.14 -8.54
N LYS A 180 0.29 -17.70 -8.92
CA LYS A 180 -0.96 -17.40 -8.22
C LYS A 180 -0.95 -18.07 -6.85
N CYS A 181 -1.55 -17.41 -5.87
CA CYS A 181 -1.79 -17.98 -4.55
C CYS A 181 -2.57 -19.30 -4.67
N ALA A 182 -2.10 -20.36 -4.00
CA ALA A 182 -2.71 -21.69 -4.08
C ALA A 182 -3.93 -21.86 -3.16
N MET A 183 -4.20 -20.86 -2.31
CA MET A 183 -5.40 -20.81 -1.47
C MET A 183 -6.63 -20.45 -2.29
N GLN A 184 -7.66 -21.28 -2.14
CA GLN A 184 -8.93 -21.11 -2.85
C GLN A 184 -9.56 -19.75 -2.50
N GLY A 185 -9.94 -18.99 -3.53
CA GLY A 185 -10.53 -17.66 -3.36
C GLY A 185 -9.52 -16.50 -3.25
N CYS A 186 -8.21 -16.78 -3.19
CA CYS A 186 -7.19 -15.73 -3.17
C CYS A 186 -6.76 -15.33 -4.59
N SER A 187 -6.92 -14.05 -4.95
CA SER A 187 -6.52 -13.50 -6.25
C SER A 187 -5.07 -12.99 -6.30
N GLN A 188 -4.34 -13.06 -5.19
CA GLN A 188 -3.01 -12.49 -5.07
C GLN A 188 -1.95 -13.28 -5.86
N THR A 189 -1.00 -12.54 -6.43
CA THR A 189 0.18 -13.12 -7.12
C THR A 189 1.38 -13.09 -6.18
N ILE A 190 1.90 -14.26 -5.86
CA ILE A 190 3.07 -14.46 -5.01
C ILE A 190 4.32 -14.26 -5.85
N THR A 191 5.20 -13.37 -5.40
CA THR A 191 6.56 -13.26 -5.94
C THR A 191 7.50 -14.06 -5.05
N ILE A 192 8.18 -15.08 -5.60
CA ILE A 192 8.95 -16.07 -4.80
C ILE A 192 10.07 -15.42 -4.00
N SER A 193 10.70 -14.36 -4.52
CA SER A 193 11.75 -13.61 -3.80
C SER A 193 11.24 -12.77 -2.63
N ARG A 194 9.93 -12.63 -2.47
CA ARG A 194 9.27 -11.89 -1.37
C ARG A 194 8.63 -12.82 -0.34
N LEU A 195 8.87 -14.13 -0.44
CA LEU A 195 8.53 -15.06 0.63
C LEU A 195 9.48 -14.82 1.80
N GLU A 196 8.91 -14.68 2.97
CA GLU A 196 9.65 -14.46 4.20
C GLU A 196 9.54 -15.66 5.12
N ASP A 197 10.57 -15.88 5.91
CA ASP A 197 10.60 -16.92 6.93
C ASP A 197 9.59 -16.58 8.01
N TYR A 198 8.79 -17.57 8.44
CA TYR A 198 7.74 -17.34 9.43
C TYR A 198 7.94 -18.21 10.68
N PRO A 199 8.91 -17.86 11.55
CA PRO A 199 9.24 -18.65 12.74
C PRO A 199 8.08 -18.69 13.76
N ASP A 200 7.27 -17.63 13.83
CA ASP A 200 6.11 -17.53 14.72
C ASP A 200 4.91 -18.36 14.26
N TYR A 201 5.03 -19.09 13.15
CA TYR A 201 3.99 -19.97 12.63
C TYR A 201 3.45 -20.92 13.71
N TRP A 202 4.34 -21.54 14.49
CA TRP A 202 3.99 -22.53 15.51
C TRP A 202 3.17 -21.96 16.67
N ASN A 203 3.27 -20.66 16.91
CA ASN A 203 2.50 -19.95 17.94
C ASN A 203 1.07 -19.64 17.47
N ASN A 204 0.83 -19.69 16.16
CA ASN A 204 -0.41 -19.26 15.49
C ASN A 204 -1.15 -20.41 14.77
N ILE A 205 -0.85 -21.66 15.10
CA ILE A 205 -1.48 -22.84 14.50
C ILE A 205 -2.79 -23.16 15.23
N LYS A 206 -3.83 -23.55 14.50
CA LYS A 206 -5.00 -24.24 15.10
C LYS A 206 -4.53 -25.46 15.88
N GLN A 207 -4.68 -25.45 17.21
CA GLN A 207 -4.69 -26.69 17.97
C GLN A 207 -5.90 -27.50 17.52
N GLN A 208 -5.66 -28.64 16.87
CA GLN A 208 -6.73 -29.60 16.60
C GLN A 208 -7.00 -30.33 17.91
N LEU A 209 -8.14 -30.04 18.53
CA LEU A 209 -8.79 -30.95 19.49
C LEU A 209 -9.35 -32.16 18.74
#